data_AF-A0A8D3ACD3-F1
#
_entry.id   AF-A0A8D3ACD3-F1
#
_cell.length_a   1.000
_cell.length_b   1.000
_cell.length_c   1.000
_cell.angle_alpha   90.00
_cell.angle_beta   90.00
_cell.angle_gamma   90.00
#
_symmetry.space_group_name_H-M   'P 1'
#
loop_
_entity.id
_entity.type
_entity.pdbx_description
1 polymer ?
#
loop_
_entity_poly.entity_id
_entity_poly.type
_entity_poly.pdbx_seq_one_letter_code
_entity_poly.pdbx_strand_id
1 'polypeptide(L)'
;MDEISPLLGNQPQERPDPLSPNLRPRHQELIPTPCGPIKPWSELSCLLKLYFCFAVASLLALLGLTLTSVYKQRMETDVSDEDNFTVSLIQLVGILFCIYYIGRGVLQENRQELVAFVLSVLVVMVRSVVNFSVLGSKGKQELLVRFVCTMCLGVVHVLCTSLLIQRPNMMAFRVGGALESLQEQYFLLNLCFSMVTFDLQAQLCLCILITTLDSAMSARNSIILGVGVVWACLTAAVGAVAVLKEAKVLVWVFMVQNLPQVAFFVYLMYTVGVKWFQDSSYTLEAAAVTGALISLVIKVVLFWGLIRLVHSFGQGLRERMFAPSK
;
A
#
# COMPACT_ATOMS: atom_id res chain seq x y z
N MET A 1 1.90 41.12 76.66
CA MET A 1 2.50 39.78 76.55
C MET A 1 1.49 38.94 75.79
N ASP A 2 1.55 38.73 74.49
CA ASP A 2 2.50 39.13 73.45
C ASP A 2 1.70 39.37 72.15
N GLU A 3 2.21 40.30 71.34
CA GLU A 3 1.77 40.59 69.97
C GLU A 3 1.97 39.38 69.05
N ILE A 4 1.19 39.31 67.96
CA ILE A 4 1.65 39.37 66.56
C ILE A 4 0.55 38.79 65.64
N SER A 5 0.09 39.64 64.75
CA SER A 5 -0.51 39.32 63.43
C SER A 5 0.29 40.14 62.41
N PRO A 6 0.24 39.94 61.07
CA PRO A 6 -0.10 38.78 60.23
C PRO A 6 1.02 38.49 59.19
N LEU A 7 1.04 37.34 58.50
CA LEU A 7 1.78 37.21 57.24
C LEU A 7 1.02 36.35 56.21
N LEU A 8 0.58 37.04 55.15
CA LEU A 8 0.38 36.46 53.82
C LEU A 8 1.60 35.61 53.46
N GLY A 9 1.40 34.29 53.35
CA GLY A 9 2.35 33.37 52.75
C GLY A 9 1.78 32.85 51.45
N ASN A 10 2.28 33.39 50.34
CA ASN A 10 2.09 32.90 48.97
C ASN A 10 2.06 31.35 48.94
N GLN A 11 0.94 30.77 48.47
CA GLN A 11 0.99 29.41 47.94
C GLN A 11 2.04 29.41 46.83
N PRO A 12 3.06 28.53 46.90
CA PRO A 12 3.93 28.31 45.77
C PRO A 12 3.07 27.73 44.66
N GLN A 13 2.84 28.56 43.64
CA GLN A 13 2.57 28.18 42.27
C GLN A 13 3.10 26.77 42.00
N GLU A 14 2.19 25.80 41.83
CA GLU A 14 2.51 24.47 41.33
C GLU A 14 3.35 24.68 40.08
N ARG A 15 4.66 24.43 40.21
CA ARG A 15 5.51 24.25 39.04
C ARG A 15 4.86 23.09 38.29
N PRO A 16 4.55 23.22 37.00
CA PRO A 16 4.22 22.04 36.23
C PRO A 16 5.42 21.11 36.37
N ASP A 17 5.20 19.93 36.95
CA ASP A 17 6.18 18.85 36.94
C ASP A 17 6.75 18.79 35.52
N PRO A 18 8.08 18.70 35.35
CA PRO A 18 8.64 18.55 34.02
C PRO A 18 8.03 17.28 33.44
N LEU A 19 7.09 17.45 32.51
CA LEU A 19 6.49 16.39 31.71
C LEU A 19 7.62 15.44 31.36
N SER A 20 7.53 14.21 31.88
CA SER A 20 8.55 13.18 31.65
C SER A 20 8.95 13.23 30.17
N PRO A 21 10.26 13.21 29.84
CA PRO A 21 10.75 13.50 28.50
C PRO A 21 10.17 12.57 27.42
N ASN A 22 9.55 11.47 27.83
CA ASN A 22 8.83 10.55 26.96
C ASN A 22 7.46 11.05 26.49
N LEU A 23 6.77 11.98 27.17
CA LEU A 23 5.40 12.39 26.82
C LEU A 23 5.31 13.56 25.84
N ARG A 24 6.43 14.14 25.39
CA ARG A 24 6.38 15.19 24.37
C ARG A 24 6.06 14.55 23.01
N PRO A 25 5.06 15.05 22.26
CA PRO A 25 4.89 14.62 20.87
C PRO A 25 6.20 14.86 20.12
N ARG A 26 6.74 13.81 19.50
CA ARG A 26 8.05 13.84 18.85
C ARG A 26 8.11 14.84 17.68
N HIS A 27 6.95 15.19 17.12
CA HIS A 27 6.78 16.12 16.02
C HIS A 27 5.92 17.29 16.47
N GLN A 28 6.42 18.52 16.24
CA GLN A 28 5.81 19.74 16.80
C GLN A 28 4.65 20.24 15.93
N GLU A 29 4.71 20.07 14.60
CA GLU A 29 3.64 20.50 13.69
C GLU A 29 3.47 19.51 12.51
N LEU A 30 2.34 18.80 12.48
CA LEU A 30 2.00 17.85 11.42
C LEU A 30 1.03 18.47 10.42
N ILE A 31 1.22 18.20 9.13
CA ILE A 31 0.32 18.69 8.08
C ILE A 31 -0.86 17.72 7.97
N PRO A 32 -2.11 18.16 8.19
CA PRO A 32 -3.26 17.28 8.05
C PRO A 32 -3.49 16.92 6.58
N THR A 33 -3.62 15.63 6.26
CA THR A 33 -4.06 15.16 4.94
C THR A 33 -5.26 14.22 5.08
N PRO A 34 -6.07 14.04 4.02
CA PRO A 34 -7.20 13.10 4.04
C PRO A 34 -6.81 11.65 4.39
N CYS A 35 -5.55 11.28 4.16
CA CYS A 35 -4.99 9.95 4.42
C CYS A 35 -4.15 9.90 5.71
N GLY A 36 -4.30 10.88 6.61
CA GLY A 36 -3.57 10.99 7.87
C GLY A 36 -2.53 12.10 7.89
N PRO A 37 -2.08 12.54 9.08
CA PRO A 37 -1.06 13.57 9.20
C PRO A 37 0.28 13.15 8.59
N ILE A 38 0.96 14.07 7.90
CA ILE A 38 2.30 13.87 7.34
C ILE A 38 3.33 14.78 8.02
N LYS A 39 4.60 14.37 8.00
CA LYS A 39 5.70 15.22 8.46
C LYS A 39 5.94 16.40 7.53
N PRO A 40 6.28 17.57 8.07
CA PRO A 40 6.80 18.65 7.26
C PRO A 40 8.15 18.25 6.67
N TRP A 41 8.40 18.68 5.44
CA TRP A 41 9.63 18.35 4.70
C TRP A 41 10.90 18.76 5.46
N SER A 42 10.84 19.87 6.22
CA SER A 42 11.95 20.38 7.03
C SER A 42 12.48 19.36 8.04
N GLU A 43 11.60 18.55 8.65
CA GLU A 43 11.94 17.58 9.70
C GLU A 43 12.65 16.32 9.19
N LEU A 44 12.62 16.04 7.88
CA LEU A 44 13.32 14.88 7.31
C LEU A 44 14.84 15.10 7.32
N SER A 45 15.58 14.05 7.71
CA SER A 45 17.05 14.08 7.64
C SER A 45 17.51 14.25 6.19
N CYS A 46 18.68 14.86 5.99
CA CYS A 46 19.23 15.11 4.64
C CYS A 46 19.35 13.81 3.81
N LEU A 47 19.83 12.72 4.43
CA LEU A 47 19.93 11.42 3.77
C LEU A 47 18.56 10.85 3.37
N LEU A 48 17.55 11.01 4.22
CA LEU A 48 16.20 10.54 3.92
C LEU A 48 15.54 11.36 2.82
N LYS A 49 15.77 12.69 2.79
CA LYS A 49 15.36 13.57 1.69
C LYS A 49 15.97 13.14 0.36
N LEU A 50 17.29 12.92 0.34
CA LEU A 50 18.00 12.47 -0.87
C LEU A 50 17.47 11.13 -1.36
N TYR A 51 17.31 10.15 -0.46
CA TYR A 51 16.75 8.85 -0.83
C TYR A 51 15.31 8.96 -1.34
N PHE A 52 14.46 9.74 -0.67
CA PHE A 52 13.07 9.92 -1.08
C PHE A 52 12.96 10.59 -2.46
N CYS A 53 13.72 11.66 -2.70
CA CYS A 53 13.81 12.29 -4.01
C CYS A 53 14.30 11.32 -5.09
N PHE A 54 15.37 10.57 -4.78
CA PHE A 54 15.89 9.54 -5.68
C PHE A 54 14.84 8.46 -5.98
N ALA A 55 14.11 7.98 -4.97
CA ALA A 55 13.08 6.95 -5.11
C ALA A 55 11.92 7.44 -5.98
N VAL A 56 11.40 8.63 -5.73
CA VAL A 56 10.32 9.19 -6.55
C VAL A 56 10.79 9.45 -7.99
N ALA A 57 11.96 10.07 -8.18
CA ALA A 57 12.47 10.36 -9.52
C ALA A 57 12.76 9.09 -10.34
N SER A 58 13.35 8.06 -9.73
CA SER A 58 13.62 6.78 -10.40
C SER A 58 12.35 6.00 -10.73
N LEU A 59 11.35 6.01 -9.85
CA LEU A 59 10.04 5.41 -10.14
C LEU A 59 9.29 6.17 -11.25
N LEU A 60 9.39 7.51 -11.30
CA LEU A 60 8.83 8.31 -12.41
C LEU A 60 9.55 8.04 -13.73
N ALA A 61 10.88 7.84 -13.72
CA ALA A 61 11.63 7.44 -14.91
C ALA A 61 11.18 6.05 -15.40
N LEU A 62 11.03 5.08 -14.51
CA LEU A 62 10.48 3.75 -14.84
C LEU A 62 9.04 3.83 -15.34
N LEU A 63 8.23 4.72 -14.77
CA LEU A 63 6.86 4.97 -15.23
C LEU A 63 6.86 5.50 -16.67
N GLY A 64 7.72 6.48 -16.97
CA GLY A 64 7.89 7.04 -18.31
C GLY A 64 8.34 5.98 -19.32
N LEU A 65 9.34 5.16 -18.98
CA LEU A 65 9.76 4.05 -19.84
C LEU A 65 8.63 3.06 -20.10
N THR A 66 7.86 2.71 -19.06
CA THR A 66 6.74 1.78 -19.18
C THR A 66 5.62 2.37 -20.05
N LEU A 67 5.30 3.66 -19.89
CA LEU A 67 4.30 4.35 -20.72
C LEU A 67 4.72 4.40 -22.19
N THR A 68 6.00 4.68 -22.47
CA THR A 68 6.54 4.66 -23.84
C THR A 68 6.42 3.26 -24.46
N SER A 69 6.75 2.20 -23.70
CA SER A 69 6.55 0.82 -24.17
C SER A 69 5.07 0.52 -24.46
N VAL A 70 4.15 0.92 -23.57
CA VAL A 70 2.70 0.73 -23.76
C VAL A 70 2.22 1.48 -25.01
N TYR A 71 2.69 2.70 -25.22
CA TYR A 71 2.32 3.52 -26.37
C TYR A 71 2.80 2.88 -27.68
N LYS A 72 4.05 2.42 -27.73
CA LYS A 72 4.62 1.76 -28.90
C LYS A 72 3.89 0.44 -29.21
N GLN A 73 3.66 -0.39 -28.20
CA GLN A 73 2.88 -1.65 -28.31
C GLN A 73 1.44 -1.41 -28.79
N ARG A 74 0.83 -0.27 -28.47
CA ARG A 74 -0.50 0.07 -28.98
C ARG A 74 -0.51 0.49 -30.45
N MET A 75 0.58 1.10 -30.94
CA MET A 75 0.68 1.56 -32.33
C MET A 75 1.13 0.44 -33.28
N GLU A 76 1.99 -0.46 -32.84
CA GLU A 76 2.46 -1.61 -33.61
C GLU A 76 1.45 -2.76 -33.45
N THR A 77 0.45 -2.80 -34.33
CA THR A 77 -0.68 -3.74 -34.26
C THR A 77 -0.30 -5.14 -34.75
N ASP A 78 0.58 -5.85 -34.04
CA ASP A 78 0.91 -7.26 -34.34
C ASP A 78 0.34 -8.19 -33.25
N VAL A 79 -0.25 -9.31 -33.66
CA VAL A 79 -1.02 -10.23 -32.78
C VAL A 79 -0.17 -10.85 -31.65
N SER A 80 1.16 -10.80 -31.77
CA SER A 80 2.10 -11.27 -30.75
C SER A 80 2.29 -10.30 -29.56
N ASP A 81 1.71 -9.10 -29.58
CA ASP A 81 1.95 -8.06 -28.57
C ASP A 81 0.90 -7.94 -27.44
N GLU A 82 -0.19 -8.70 -27.48
CA GLU A 82 -1.24 -8.62 -26.45
C GLU A 82 -0.76 -9.03 -25.04
N ASP A 83 0.06 -10.08 -24.97
CA ASP A 83 0.69 -10.53 -23.70
C ASP A 83 1.68 -9.48 -23.18
N ASN A 84 2.46 -8.88 -24.08
CA ASN A 84 3.44 -7.84 -23.75
C ASN A 84 2.75 -6.58 -23.21
N PHE A 85 1.63 -6.18 -23.82
CA PHE A 85 0.83 -5.04 -23.40
C PHE A 85 0.30 -5.19 -21.98
N THR A 86 -0.19 -6.39 -21.64
CA THR A 86 -0.76 -6.69 -20.32
C THR A 86 0.28 -6.72 -19.23
N VAL A 87 1.46 -7.28 -19.52
CA VAL A 87 2.58 -7.18 -18.58
C VAL A 87 2.97 -5.72 -18.35
N SER A 88 3.02 -4.90 -19.41
CA SER A 88 3.31 -3.48 -19.29
C SER A 88 2.26 -2.72 -18.46
N LEU A 89 0.96 -3.03 -18.63
CA LEU A 89 -0.12 -2.43 -17.82
C LEU A 89 -0.03 -2.84 -16.35
N ILE A 90 0.25 -4.10 -16.04
CA ILE A 90 0.38 -4.53 -14.65
C ILE A 90 1.63 -3.91 -14.01
N GLN A 91 2.72 -3.79 -14.77
CA GLN A 91 3.92 -3.08 -14.32
C GLN A 91 3.64 -1.59 -14.07
N LEU A 92 2.83 -0.94 -14.92
CA LEU A 92 2.39 0.44 -14.74
C LEU A 92 1.64 0.63 -13.42
N VAL A 93 0.64 -0.23 -13.15
CA VAL A 93 -0.10 -0.22 -11.89
C VAL A 93 0.84 -0.44 -10.71
N GLY A 94 1.75 -1.41 -10.79
CA GLY A 94 2.73 -1.68 -9.73
C GLY A 94 3.61 -0.46 -9.40
N ILE A 95 4.10 0.27 -10.41
CA ILE A 95 4.92 1.47 -10.21
C ILE A 95 4.12 2.59 -9.53
N LEU A 96 2.85 2.81 -9.93
CA LEU A 96 1.99 3.81 -9.29
C LEU A 96 1.77 3.52 -7.80
N PHE A 97 1.52 2.26 -7.45
CA PHE A 97 1.42 1.84 -6.04
C PHE A 97 2.76 1.97 -5.30
N CYS A 98 3.89 1.68 -5.96
CA CYS A 98 5.21 1.92 -5.36
C CYS A 98 5.44 3.39 -4.99
N ILE A 99 5.06 4.33 -5.86
CA ILE A 99 5.14 5.78 -5.57
C ILE A 99 4.25 6.13 -4.36
N TYR A 100 3.05 5.58 -4.32
CA TYR A 100 2.12 5.76 -3.21
C TYR A 100 2.70 5.23 -1.88
N TYR A 101 3.24 4.02 -1.87
CA TYR A 101 3.77 3.38 -0.66
C TYR A 101 5.02 4.07 -0.12
N ILE A 102 5.97 4.46 -0.99
CA ILE A 102 7.17 5.17 -0.53
C ILE A 102 6.82 6.57 -0.01
N GLY A 103 5.86 7.24 -0.67
CA GLY A 103 5.28 8.51 -0.23
C GLY A 103 4.78 8.43 1.21
N ARG A 104 3.87 7.49 1.47
CA ARG A 104 3.30 7.33 2.81
C ARG A 104 4.28 6.74 3.81
N GLY A 105 5.07 5.76 3.41
CA GLY A 105 6.04 5.10 4.30
C GLY A 105 7.11 6.05 4.83
N VAL A 106 7.61 6.98 4.00
CA VAL A 106 8.60 7.98 4.42
C VAL A 106 7.93 9.18 5.12
N LEU A 107 6.89 9.78 4.52
CA LEU A 107 6.30 11.01 5.07
C LEU A 107 5.43 10.79 6.31
N GLN A 108 4.84 9.61 6.48
CA GLN A 108 4.06 9.23 7.67
C GLN A 108 4.84 8.32 8.62
N GLU A 109 6.11 8.01 8.32
CA GLU A 109 6.92 6.98 8.98
C GLU A 109 6.21 5.62 9.13
N ASN A 110 5.29 5.31 8.22
CA ASN A 110 4.51 4.11 8.32
C ASN A 110 5.33 2.90 7.83
N ARG A 111 5.88 2.15 8.79
CA ARG A 111 6.63 0.93 8.51
C ARG A 111 5.82 -0.12 7.73
N GLN A 112 4.49 -0.21 7.90
CA GLN A 112 3.68 -1.15 7.12
C GLN A 112 3.66 -0.80 5.63
N GLU A 113 3.56 0.49 5.30
CA GLU A 113 3.61 0.97 3.92
C GLU A 113 5.01 0.77 3.31
N LEU A 114 6.09 0.91 4.08
CA LEU A 114 7.43 0.57 3.60
C LEU A 114 7.60 -0.93 3.34
N VAL A 115 6.98 -1.80 4.15
CA VAL A 115 6.95 -3.25 3.89
C VAL A 115 6.15 -3.53 2.62
N ALA A 116 4.99 -2.89 2.45
CA ALA A 116 4.18 -3.00 1.23
C ALA A 116 4.95 -2.51 -0.02
N PHE A 117 5.74 -1.43 0.11
CA PHE A 117 6.64 -0.96 -0.94
C PHE A 117 7.64 -2.04 -1.35
N VAL A 118 8.36 -2.64 -0.39
CA VAL A 118 9.35 -3.69 -0.67
C VAL A 118 8.69 -4.90 -1.35
N LEU A 119 7.54 -5.36 -0.84
CA LEU A 119 6.79 -6.46 -1.43
C LEU A 119 6.34 -6.13 -2.86
N SER A 120 5.83 -4.92 -3.10
CA SER A 120 5.40 -4.46 -4.43
C SER A 120 6.58 -4.40 -5.42
N VAL A 121 7.74 -3.87 -5.00
CA VAL A 121 8.94 -3.85 -5.84
C VAL A 121 9.41 -5.26 -6.17
N LEU A 122 9.41 -6.18 -5.21
CA LEU A 122 9.76 -7.59 -5.44
C LEU A 122 8.82 -8.25 -6.46
N VAL A 123 7.51 -8.03 -6.34
CA VAL A 123 6.53 -8.56 -7.30
C VAL A 123 6.78 -7.99 -8.70
N VAL A 124 7.05 -6.69 -8.83
CA VAL A 124 7.40 -6.05 -10.11
C VAL A 124 8.69 -6.64 -10.70
N MET A 125 9.72 -6.88 -9.88
CA MET A 125 10.97 -7.51 -10.32
C MET A 125 10.74 -8.95 -10.80
N VAL A 126 10.04 -9.78 -10.01
CA VAL A 126 9.74 -11.18 -10.39
C VAL A 126 8.95 -11.22 -11.70
N ARG A 127 7.95 -10.35 -11.85
CA ARG A 127 7.19 -10.20 -13.10
C ARG A 127 8.07 -9.81 -14.28
N SER A 128 8.97 -8.85 -14.09
CA SER A 128 9.93 -8.41 -15.11
C SER A 128 10.86 -9.56 -15.55
N VAL A 129 11.32 -10.38 -14.61
CA VAL A 129 12.13 -11.59 -14.89
C VAL A 129 11.33 -12.61 -15.69
N VAL A 130 10.15 -13.01 -15.20
CA VAL A 130 9.29 -13.99 -15.89
C VAL A 130 8.98 -13.53 -17.31
N ASN A 131 8.66 -12.26 -17.49
CA ASN A 131 8.40 -11.69 -18.81
C ASN A 131 9.63 -11.81 -19.72
N PHE A 132 10.79 -11.33 -19.27
CA PHE A 132 12.02 -11.39 -20.07
C PHE A 132 12.45 -12.83 -20.41
N SER A 133 12.19 -13.78 -19.51
CA SER A 133 12.47 -15.22 -19.73
C SER A 133 11.57 -15.86 -20.77
N VAL A 134 10.30 -15.45 -20.87
CA VAL A 134 9.32 -16.02 -21.79
C VAL A 134 9.40 -15.39 -23.20
N LEU A 135 9.89 -14.16 -23.32
CA LEU A 135 10.00 -13.48 -24.62
C LEU A 135 10.97 -14.16 -25.60
N GLY A 136 10.60 -14.17 -26.90
CA GLY A 136 11.46 -14.57 -28.02
C GLY A 136 12.54 -13.53 -28.37
N SER A 137 13.51 -13.90 -29.22
CA SER A 137 14.72 -13.11 -29.49
C SER A 137 14.48 -11.70 -30.04
N LYS A 138 13.40 -11.47 -30.81
CA LYS A 138 13.07 -10.15 -31.38
C LYS A 138 12.59 -9.13 -30.33
N GLY A 139 11.70 -9.51 -29.41
CA GLY A 139 11.16 -8.60 -28.38
C GLY A 139 12.12 -8.34 -27.20
N LYS A 140 13.16 -9.16 -27.04
CA LYS A 140 14.15 -9.00 -25.96
C LYS A 140 14.89 -7.68 -26.01
N GLN A 141 15.25 -7.17 -27.19
CA GLN A 141 16.03 -5.93 -27.28
C GLN A 141 15.23 -4.71 -26.85
N GLU A 142 13.95 -4.64 -27.22
CA GLU A 142 13.08 -3.52 -26.85
C GLU A 142 12.78 -3.48 -25.35
N LEU A 143 12.57 -4.63 -24.73
CA LEU A 143 12.33 -4.72 -23.29
C LEU A 143 13.61 -4.72 -22.43
N LEU A 144 14.80 -4.89 -23.03
CA LEU A 144 16.05 -5.03 -22.29
C LEU A 144 16.33 -3.83 -21.40
N VAL A 145 16.16 -2.61 -21.93
CA VAL A 145 16.39 -1.36 -21.16
C VAL A 145 15.45 -1.31 -19.95
N ARG A 146 14.15 -1.56 -20.17
CA ARG A 146 13.16 -1.58 -19.09
C ARG A 146 13.48 -2.64 -18.04
N PHE A 147 13.84 -3.85 -18.48
CA PHE A 147 14.21 -4.96 -17.61
C PHE A 147 15.41 -4.60 -16.74
N VAL A 148 16.51 -4.17 -17.35
CA VAL A 148 17.75 -3.81 -16.63
C VAL A 148 17.50 -2.67 -15.65
N CYS A 149 16.82 -1.59 -16.07
CA CYS A 149 16.47 -0.49 -15.18
C CYS A 149 15.61 -0.96 -14.00
N THR A 150 14.60 -1.78 -14.25
CA THR A 150 13.70 -2.31 -13.20
C THR A 150 14.47 -3.15 -12.19
N MET A 151 15.39 -4.02 -12.66
CA MET A 151 16.17 -4.88 -11.79
C MET A 151 17.18 -4.09 -10.96
N CYS A 152 17.96 -3.21 -11.59
CA CYS A 152 18.97 -2.41 -10.90
C CYS A 152 18.35 -1.48 -9.87
N LEU A 153 17.32 -0.71 -10.26
CA LEU A 153 16.62 0.19 -9.35
C LEU A 153 15.85 -0.58 -8.27
N GLY A 154 15.23 -1.71 -8.64
CA GLY A 154 14.51 -2.57 -7.71
C GLY A 154 15.40 -3.07 -6.57
N VAL A 155 16.61 -3.56 -6.87
CA VAL A 155 17.57 -3.98 -5.84
C VAL A 155 17.93 -2.81 -4.91
N VAL A 156 18.22 -1.63 -5.46
CA VAL A 156 18.54 -0.43 -4.67
C VAL A 156 17.35 -0.06 -3.76
N HIS A 157 16.13 -0.05 -4.29
CA HIS A 157 14.92 0.24 -3.50
C HIS A 157 14.70 -0.75 -2.37
N VAL A 158 14.82 -2.05 -2.64
CA VAL A 158 14.66 -3.11 -1.65
C VAL A 158 15.71 -2.97 -0.54
N LEU A 159 16.99 -2.81 -0.89
CA LEU A 159 18.06 -2.67 0.09
C LEU A 159 17.90 -1.40 0.94
N CYS A 160 17.76 -0.24 0.30
CA CYS A 160 17.64 1.03 1.02
C CYS A 160 16.39 1.08 1.89
N THR A 161 15.23 0.62 1.39
CA THR A 161 14.01 0.59 2.21
C THR A 161 14.09 -0.42 3.34
N SER A 162 14.71 -1.59 3.12
CA SER A 162 14.92 -2.57 4.20
C SER A 162 15.79 -1.99 5.32
N LEU A 163 16.84 -1.23 4.97
CA LEU A 163 17.66 -0.50 5.94
C LEU A 163 16.86 0.59 6.68
N LEU A 164 15.92 1.27 6.00
CA LEU A 164 15.01 2.22 6.66
C LEU A 164 14.09 1.50 7.65
N ILE A 165 13.47 0.39 7.24
CA ILE A 165 12.57 -0.42 8.10
C ILE A 165 13.27 -0.89 9.38
N GLN A 166 14.57 -1.22 9.29
CA GLN A 166 15.36 -1.67 10.44
C GLN A 166 15.71 -0.55 11.43
N ARG A 167 15.49 0.73 11.09
CA ARG A 167 15.77 1.84 12.01
C ARG A 167 14.83 1.76 13.22
N PRO A 168 15.36 1.73 14.45
CA PRO A 168 14.53 1.72 15.64
C PRO A 168 13.69 3.01 15.69
N ASN A 169 12.42 2.87 16.08
CA ASN A 169 11.43 3.94 16.29
C ASN A 169 10.63 4.46 15.07
N MET A 170 10.57 3.74 13.94
CA MET A 170 9.71 4.19 12.82
C MET A 170 8.21 4.23 13.15
N MET A 171 7.69 3.41 14.07
CA MET A 171 6.25 3.40 14.41
C MET A 171 5.84 4.39 15.51
N ALA A 172 6.77 5.20 16.01
CA ALA A 172 6.57 6.03 17.20
C ALA A 172 6.06 7.45 16.87
N PHE A 173 5.18 7.57 15.88
CA PHE A 173 4.75 8.87 15.33
C PHE A 173 4.03 9.79 16.33
N ARG A 174 3.55 9.25 17.46
CA ARG A 174 2.84 10.01 18.51
C ARG A 174 2.96 9.49 19.94
N VAL A 175 3.44 8.26 20.11
CA VAL A 175 3.29 7.46 21.34
C VAL A 175 4.65 7.31 22.03
N GLY A 176 5.46 8.37 22.02
CA GLY A 176 6.42 8.50 23.11
C GLY A 176 5.61 8.47 24.40
N GLY A 177 5.75 7.42 25.21
CA GLY A 177 5.09 7.32 26.51
C GLY A 177 3.58 7.03 26.54
N ALA A 178 2.92 6.64 25.45
CA ALA A 178 1.53 6.15 25.54
C ALA A 178 1.48 4.64 25.83
N LEU A 179 0.40 4.21 26.50
CA LEU A 179 0.14 2.81 26.87
C LEU A 179 0.39 1.86 25.69
N GLU A 180 1.02 0.70 25.93
CA GLU A 180 1.32 -0.32 24.90
C GLU A 180 0.11 -0.67 24.03
N SER A 181 -1.10 -0.64 24.60
CA SER A 181 -2.36 -0.87 23.89
C SER A 181 -2.67 0.14 22.78
N LEU A 182 -2.28 1.41 22.93
CA LEU A 182 -2.48 2.44 21.91
C LEU A 182 -1.48 2.30 20.75
N GLN A 183 -0.26 1.86 21.06
CA GLN A 183 0.72 1.54 20.04
C GLN A 183 0.30 0.32 19.22
N GLU A 184 -0.25 -0.72 19.87
CA GLU A 184 -0.81 -1.89 19.18
C GLU A 184 -1.99 -1.51 18.28
N GLN A 185 -2.90 -0.65 18.75
CA GLN A 185 -4.03 -0.17 17.95
C GLN A 185 -3.58 0.64 16.73
N TYR A 186 -2.60 1.53 16.91
CA TYR A 186 -2.04 2.31 15.81
C TYR A 186 -1.35 1.43 14.76
N PHE A 187 -0.59 0.43 15.23
CA PHE A 187 -0.01 -0.58 14.36
C PHE A 187 -1.08 -1.30 13.54
N LEU A 188 -2.15 -1.74 14.21
CA LEU A 188 -3.23 -2.50 13.58
C LEU A 188 -4.04 -1.67 12.59
N LEU A 189 -4.28 -0.39 12.91
CA LEU A 189 -4.90 0.58 12.01
C LEU A 189 -4.07 0.74 10.72
N ASN A 190 -2.77 0.99 10.86
CA ASN A 190 -1.86 1.13 9.74
C ASN A 190 -1.74 -0.16 8.92
N LEU A 191 -1.75 -1.33 9.59
CA LEU A 191 -1.76 -2.63 8.93
C LEU A 191 -3.04 -2.81 8.11
N CYS A 192 -4.22 -2.54 8.68
CA CYS A 192 -5.49 -2.65 7.97
C CYS A 192 -5.53 -1.71 6.77
N PHE A 193 -5.11 -0.45 6.95
CA PHE A 193 -5.08 0.51 5.87
C PHE A 193 -4.13 0.10 4.74
N SER A 194 -2.93 -0.39 5.08
CA SER A 194 -1.95 -0.90 4.11
C SER A 194 -2.44 -2.17 3.40
N MET A 195 -3.18 -3.04 4.10
CA MET A 195 -3.78 -4.22 3.48
C MET A 195 -4.92 -3.85 2.53
N VAL A 196 -5.70 -2.79 2.81
CA VAL A 196 -6.73 -2.28 1.88
C VAL A 196 -6.10 -1.78 0.58
N THR A 197 -5.00 -1.03 0.65
CA THR A 197 -4.31 -0.51 -0.54
C THR A 197 -3.63 -1.62 -1.33
N PHE A 198 -3.03 -2.60 -0.64
CA PHE A 198 -2.41 -3.76 -1.26
C PHE A 198 -3.45 -4.71 -1.91
N ASP A 199 -4.63 -4.86 -1.29
CA ASP A 199 -5.78 -5.58 -1.86
C ASP A 199 -6.29 -4.88 -3.15
N LEU A 200 -6.39 -3.55 -3.15
CA LEU A 200 -6.72 -2.78 -4.35
C LEU A 200 -5.72 -3.02 -5.48
N GLN A 201 -4.41 -2.97 -5.18
CA GLN A 201 -3.36 -3.25 -6.16
C GLN A 201 -3.50 -4.66 -6.75
N ALA A 202 -3.68 -5.67 -5.90
CA ALA A 202 -3.83 -7.06 -6.33
C ALA A 202 -5.07 -7.25 -7.21
N GLN A 203 -6.20 -6.63 -6.84
CA GLN A 203 -7.44 -6.69 -7.63
C GLN A 203 -7.30 -6.02 -8.99
N LEU A 204 -6.67 -4.85 -9.07
CA LEU A 204 -6.43 -4.18 -10.36
C LEU A 204 -5.51 -5.01 -11.25
N CYS A 205 -4.46 -5.62 -10.68
CA CYS A 205 -3.57 -6.51 -11.42
C CYS A 205 -4.30 -7.76 -11.94
N LEU A 206 -5.18 -8.35 -11.13
CA LEU A 206 -5.97 -9.51 -11.52
C LEU A 206 -7.01 -9.16 -12.59
N CYS A 207 -7.69 -8.02 -12.46
CA CYS A 207 -8.63 -7.52 -13.45
C CYS A 207 -7.94 -7.39 -14.83
N ILE A 208 -6.76 -6.77 -14.88
CA ILE A 208 -5.97 -6.65 -16.11
C ILE A 208 -5.63 -8.03 -16.69
N LEU A 209 -5.16 -8.96 -15.86
CA LEU A 209 -4.77 -10.32 -16.27
C LEU A 209 -5.94 -11.15 -16.85
N ILE A 210 -7.15 -10.95 -16.35
CA ILE A 210 -8.34 -11.66 -16.87
C ILE A 210 -8.69 -11.20 -18.26
N THR A 211 -8.47 -9.92 -18.57
CA THR A 211 -8.71 -9.35 -19.91
C THR A 211 -7.91 -10.08 -20.99
N THR A 212 -6.72 -10.60 -20.66
CA THR A 212 -5.89 -11.37 -21.59
C THR A 212 -6.19 -12.85 -21.65
N LEU A 213 -6.77 -13.43 -20.60
CA LEU A 213 -7.01 -14.87 -20.52
C LEU A 213 -8.14 -15.32 -21.48
N ASP A 214 -8.88 -14.39 -22.05
CA ASP A 214 -9.96 -14.64 -23.01
C ASP A 214 -9.69 -13.79 -24.25
N SER A 215 -8.91 -14.36 -25.19
CA SER A 215 -8.41 -13.73 -26.43
C SER A 215 -9.50 -13.24 -27.39
N ALA A 216 -10.77 -13.58 -27.14
CA ALA A 216 -11.89 -12.85 -27.70
C ALA A 216 -12.35 -11.82 -26.65
N MET A 217 -12.06 -10.53 -26.88
CA MET A 217 -12.73 -9.42 -26.18
C MET A 217 -14.23 -9.40 -26.54
N SER A 218 -14.97 -10.42 -26.11
CA SER A 218 -16.42 -10.41 -26.09
C SER A 218 -16.86 -9.26 -25.20
N ALA A 219 -17.90 -8.52 -25.59
CA ALA A 219 -18.45 -7.39 -24.83
C ALA A 219 -18.65 -7.72 -23.33
N ARG A 220 -18.91 -8.99 -23.02
CA ARG A 220 -19.00 -9.54 -21.66
C ARG A 220 -17.74 -9.32 -20.81
N ASN A 221 -16.54 -9.55 -21.34
CA ASN A 221 -15.30 -9.44 -20.56
C ASN A 221 -14.94 -7.98 -20.27
N SER A 222 -15.23 -7.08 -21.22
CA SER A 222 -15.09 -5.64 -21.03
C SER A 222 -16.04 -5.10 -19.94
N ILE A 223 -17.29 -5.59 -19.92
CA ILE A 223 -18.25 -5.25 -18.86
C ILE A 223 -17.79 -5.80 -17.51
N ILE A 224 -17.36 -7.08 -17.45
CA ILE A 224 -16.85 -7.70 -16.21
C ILE A 224 -15.63 -6.92 -15.69
N LEU A 225 -14.71 -6.50 -16.57
CA LEU A 225 -13.56 -5.70 -16.22
C LEU A 225 -13.97 -4.34 -15.66
N GLY A 226 -14.83 -3.60 -16.37
CA GLY A 226 -15.28 -2.28 -15.95
C GLY A 226 -15.98 -2.32 -14.59
N VAL A 227 -16.88 -3.28 -14.40
CA VAL A 227 -17.55 -3.51 -13.12
C VAL A 227 -16.55 -3.92 -12.04
N GLY A 228 -15.60 -4.80 -12.35
CA GLY A 228 -14.56 -5.25 -11.42
C GLY A 228 -13.67 -4.12 -10.91
N VAL A 229 -13.19 -3.25 -11.81
CA VAL A 229 -12.37 -2.08 -11.45
C VAL A 229 -13.16 -1.10 -10.59
N VAL A 230 -14.41 -0.78 -10.97
CA VAL A 230 -15.27 0.11 -10.20
C VAL A 230 -15.57 -0.48 -8.82
N TRP A 231 -15.85 -1.78 -8.75
CA TRP A 231 -16.12 -2.49 -7.50
C TRP A 231 -14.89 -2.53 -6.58
N ALA A 232 -13.69 -2.76 -7.14
CA ALA A 232 -12.44 -2.74 -6.40
C ALA A 232 -12.17 -1.36 -5.78
N CYS A 233 -12.32 -0.30 -6.58
CA CYS A 233 -12.17 1.08 -6.11
C CYS A 233 -13.20 1.45 -5.04
N LEU A 234 -14.47 1.07 -5.23
CA LEU A 234 -15.54 1.30 -4.24
C LEU A 234 -15.25 0.59 -2.92
N THR A 235 -14.88 -0.69 -2.98
CA THR A 235 -14.57 -1.50 -1.80
C THR A 235 -13.36 -0.94 -1.06
N ALA A 236 -12.30 -0.56 -1.79
CA ALA A 236 -11.13 0.07 -1.19
C ALA A 236 -11.45 1.42 -0.55
N ALA A 237 -12.29 2.26 -1.18
CA ALA A 237 -12.72 3.53 -0.61
C ALA A 237 -13.53 3.35 0.68
N VAL A 238 -14.50 2.41 0.69
CA VAL A 238 -15.27 2.08 1.89
C VAL A 238 -14.36 1.54 2.98
N GLY A 239 -13.42 0.65 2.66
CA GLY A 239 -12.44 0.10 3.60
C GLY A 239 -11.53 1.17 4.20
N ALA A 240 -10.98 2.06 3.37
CA ALA A 240 -10.15 3.17 3.81
C ALA A 240 -10.91 4.12 4.75
N VAL A 241 -12.14 4.48 4.39
CA VAL A 241 -13.00 5.34 5.23
C VAL A 241 -13.40 4.62 6.53
N ALA A 242 -13.70 3.32 6.48
CA ALA A 242 -14.06 2.52 7.64
C ALA A 242 -12.93 2.49 8.68
N VAL A 243 -11.69 2.29 8.21
CA VAL A 243 -10.48 2.28 9.03
C VAL A 243 -10.21 3.68 9.57
N LEU A 244 -10.18 4.71 8.73
CA LEU A 244 -9.84 6.08 9.14
C LEU A 244 -10.88 6.71 10.09
N LYS A 245 -12.17 6.42 9.90
CA LYS A 245 -13.26 6.98 10.73
C LYS A 245 -13.60 6.10 11.94
N GLU A 246 -12.96 4.96 12.12
CA GLU A 246 -13.29 3.96 13.16
C GLU A 246 -14.77 3.57 13.15
N ALA A 247 -15.38 3.50 11.96
CA ALA A 247 -16.82 3.34 11.81
C ALA A 247 -17.22 1.86 11.76
N LYS A 248 -17.69 1.31 12.90
CA LYS A 248 -18.12 -0.10 13.03
C LYS A 248 -19.09 -0.56 11.93
N VAL A 249 -20.10 0.26 11.63
CA VAL A 249 -21.10 -0.04 10.59
C VAL A 249 -20.42 -0.18 9.21
N LEU A 250 -19.49 0.73 8.91
CA LEU A 250 -18.77 0.73 7.64
C LEU A 250 -17.81 -0.47 7.52
N VAL A 251 -17.24 -0.96 8.63
CA VAL A 251 -16.46 -2.21 8.63
C VAL A 251 -17.33 -3.41 8.28
N TRP A 252 -18.56 -3.50 8.81
CA TRP A 252 -19.49 -4.57 8.43
C TRP A 252 -19.89 -4.49 6.96
N VAL A 253 -20.17 -3.27 6.45
CA VAL A 253 -20.41 -3.06 5.02
C VAL A 253 -19.21 -3.51 4.19
N PHE A 254 -17.99 -3.15 4.62
CA PHE A 254 -16.76 -3.57 3.96
C PHE A 254 -16.59 -5.10 3.95
N MET A 255 -16.87 -5.80 5.06
CA MET A 255 -16.86 -7.27 5.11
C MET A 255 -17.82 -7.87 4.07
N VAL A 256 -19.05 -7.35 3.99
CA VAL A 256 -20.04 -7.83 3.03
C VAL A 256 -19.63 -7.54 1.59
N GLN A 257 -19.05 -6.37 1.30
CA GLN A 257 -18.55 -6.01 -0.03
C GLN A 257 -17.42 -6.91 -0.53
N ASN A 258 -16.65 -7.53 0.37
CA ASN A 258 -15.61 -8.48 0.01
C ASN A 258 -16.16 -9.89 -0.31
N LEU A 259 -17.38 -10.26 0.10
CA LEU A 259 -17.96 -11.58 -0.19
C LEU A 259 -18.08 -11.86 -1.70
N PRO A 260 -18.61 -10.95 -2.54
CA PRO A 260 -18.60 -11.11 -3.99
C PRO A 260 -17.20 -11.34 -4.57
N GLN A 261 -16.18 -10.70 -4.01
CA GLN A 261 -14.80 -10.82 -4.49
C GLN A 261 -14.22 -12.20 -4.19
N VAL A 262 -14.49 -12.75 -3.01
CA VAL A 262 -14.10 -14.13 -2.67
C VAL A 262 -14.83 -15.14 -3.57
N ALA A 263 -16.13 -14.95 -3.80
CA ALA A 263 -16.90 -15.79 -4.72
C ALA A 263 -16.33 -15.72 -6.16
N PHE A 264 -15.92 -14.53 -6.60
CA PHE A 264 -15.27 -14.35 -7.89
C PHE A 264 -13.91 -15.07 -7.98
N PHE A 265 -13.11 -15.09 -6.91
CA PHE A 265 -11.88 -15.88 -6.88
C PHE A 265 -12.15 -17.38 -7.01
N VAL A 266 -13.18 -17.90 -6.34
CA VAL A 266 -13.58 -19.31 -6.49
C VAL A 266 -14.00 -19.61 -7.93
N TYR A 267 -14.80 -18.73 -8.53
CA TYR A 267 -15.18 -18.85 -9.94
C TYR A 267 -13.96 -18.85 -10.87
N LEU A 268 -13.02 -17.92 -10.69
CA LEU A 268 -11.78 -17.87 -11.46
C LEU A 268 -10.95 -19.14 -11.33
N MET A 269 -10.77 -19.63 -10.10
CA MET A 269 -10.03 -20.87 -9.85
C MET A 269 -10.70 -22.07 -10.52
N TYR A 270 -12.03 -22.12 -10.53
CA TYR A 270 -12.77 -23.14 -11.25
C TYR A 270 -12.57 -23.01 -12.77
N THR A 271 -12.73 -21.81 -13.34
CA THR A 271 -12.55 -21.59 -14.79
C THR A 271 -11.13 -21.93 -15.24
N VAL A 272 -10.12 -21.49 -14.49
CA VAL A 272 -8.71 -21.83 -14.77
C VAL A 272 -8.49 -23.33 -14.62
N GLY A 273 -9.01 -23.97 -13.57
CA GLY A 273 -8.85 -25.41 -13.38
C GLY A 273 -9.47 -26.27 -14.50
N VAL A 274 -10.57 -25.80 -15.10
CA VAL A 274 -11.19 -26.48 -16.25
C VAL A 274 -10.36 -26.28 -17.53
N LYS A 275 -9.79 -25.08 -17.74
CA LYS A 275 -8.94 -24.77 -18.91
C LYS A 275 -7.52 -25.37 -18.81
N TRP A 276 -7.01 -25.57 -17.59
CA TRP A 276 -5.65 -26.08 -17.31
C TRP A 276 -5.37 -27.47 -17.91
N PHE A 277 -6.40 -28.26 -18.23
CA PHE A 277 -6.20 -29.56 -18.88
C PHE A 277 -6.33 -29.53 -20.40
N GLN A 278 -6.53 -28.35 -21.01
CA GLN A 278 -6.84 -28.21 -22.44
C GLN A 278 -5.71 -27.56 -23.25
N ASP A 279 -4.90 -26.66 -22.69
CA ASP A 279 -3.88 -25.88 -23.44
C ASP A 279 -2.42 -26.24 -23.09
N SER A 280 -1.49 -25.97 -24.02
CA SER A 280 -0.06 -26.29 -23.88
C SER A 280 0.82 -25.21 -23.23
N SER A 281 0.27 -24.03 -22.90
CA SER A 281 1.00 -22.93 -22.23
C SER A 281 0.30 -22.43 -20.98
N TYR A 282 0.90 -22.69 -19.81
CA TYR A 282 0.27 -22.45 -18.50
C TYR A 282 0.72 -21.16 -17.80
N THR A 283 1.46 -20.26 -18.47
CA THR A 283 2.09 -19.10 -17.81
C THR A 283 1.07 -18.09 -17.28
N LEU A 284 0.05 -17.76 -18.08
CA LEU A 284 -0.98 -16.79 -17.73
C LEU A 284 -1.96 -17.36 -16.68
N GLU A 285 -2.30 -18.64 -16.81
CA GLU A 285 -3.12 -19.38 -15.84
C GLU A 285 -2.41 -19.49 -14.48
N ALA A 286 -1.12 -19.84 -14.48
CA ALA A 286 -0.31 -19.89 -13.26
C ALA A 286 -0.23 -18.51 -12.59
N ALA A 287 -0.10 -17.43 -13.38
CA ALA A 287 -0.12 -16.06 -12.88
C ALA A 287 -1.47 -15.69 -12.26
N ALA A 288 -2.59 -16.17 -12.83
CA ALA A 288 -3.94 -15.94 -12.32
C ALA A 288 -4.17 -16.66 -10.99
N VAL A 289 -3.77 -17.94 -10.90
CA VAL A 289 -3.83 -18.74 -9.67
C VAL A 289 -2.97 -18.11 -8.57
N THR A 290 -1.73 -17.74 -8.90
CA THR A 290 -0.82 -17.11 -7.94
C THR A 290 -1.36 -15.76 -7.47
N GLY A 291 -1.91 -14.94 -8.38
CA GLY A 291 -2.53 -13.66 -8.04
C GLY A 291 -3.78 -13.81 -7.16
N ALA A 292 -4.62 -14.81 -7.43
CA ALA A 292 -5.79 -15.12 -6.60
C ALA A 292 -5.37 -15.59 -5.20
N LEU A 293 -4.36 -16.46 -5.10
CA LEU A 293 -3.83 -16.94 -3.81
C LEU A 293 -3.26 -15.78 -2.98
N ILE A 294 -2.45 -14.91 -3.58
CA ILE A 294 -1.92 -13.71 -2.90
C ILE A 294 -3.08 -12.84 -2.41
N SER A 295 -4.08 -12.58 -3.27
CA SER A 295 -5.25 -11.78 -2.89
C SER A 295 -6.02 -12.38 -1.72
N LEU A 296 -6.17 -13.71 -1.66
CA LEU A 296 -6.81 -14.41 -0.55
C LEU A 296 -6.03 -14.22 0.75
N VAL A 297 -4.70 -14.37 0.71
CA VAL A 297 -3.83 -14.15 1.88
C VAL A 297 -3.97 -12.73 2.41
N ILE A 298 -3.97 -11.73 1.52
CA ILE A 298 -4.17 -10.32 1.90
C ILE A 298 -5.50 -10.13 2.62
N LYS A 299 -6.59 -10.71 2.09
CA LYS A 299 -7.92 -10.63 2.69
C LYS A 299 -8.00 -11.31 4.06
N VAL A 300 -7.36 -12.47 4.23
CA VAL A 300 -7.29 -13.15 5.54
C VAL A 300 -6.61 -12.26 6.57
N VAL A 301 -5.46 -11.68 6.24
CA VAL A 301 -4.73 -10.76 7.13
C VAL A 301 -5.56 -9.50 7.42
N LEU A 302 -6.22 -8.95 6.40
CA LEU A 302 -7.09 -7.79 6.52
C LEU A 302 -8.28 -8.04 7.45
N PHE A 303 -8.99 -9.15 7.29
CA PHE A 303 -10.14 -9.52 8.11
C PHE A 303 -9.73 -9.80 9.55
N TRP A 304 -8.64 -10.53 9.75
CA TRP A 304 -8.08 -10.75 11.08
C TRP A 304 -7.73 -9.42 11.76
N GLY A 305 -7.08 -8.51 11.03
CA GLY A 305 -6.72 -7.18 11.51
C GLY A 305 -7.95 -6.35 11.88
N LEU A 306 -8.96 -6.33 11.01
CA LEU A 306 -10.20 -5.58 11.22
C LEU A 306 -11.01 -6.10 12.40
N ILE A 307 -11.11 -7.42 12.61
CA ILE A 307 -11.83 -8.00 13.75
C ILE A 307 -11.19 -7.54 15.08
N ARG A 308 -9.85 -7.64 15.18
CA ARG A 308 -9.14 -7.13 16.36
C ARG A 308 -9.32 -5.62 16.53
N LEU A 309 -9.35 -4.87 15.44
CA LEU A 309 -9.46 -3.42 15.45
C LEU A 309 -10.86 -2.97 15.90
N VAL A 310 -11.92 -3.66 15.44
CA VAL A 310 -13.32 -3.36 15.81
C VAL A 310 -13.58 -3.54 17.30
N HIS A 311 -12.96 -4.55 17.92
CA HIS A 311 -13.04 -4.75 19.37
C HIS A 311 -12.38 -3.59 20.15
N SER A 312 -11.47 -2.87 19.51
CA SER A 312 -10.71 -1.76 20.10
C SER A 312 -11.26 -0.37 19.76
N PHE A 313 -12.29 -0.27 18.91
CA PHE A 313 -12.87 1.01 18.49
C PHE A 313 -13.57 1.75 19.64
N GLY A 314 -13.36 3.06 19.71
CA GLY A 314 -13.94 3.95 20.72
C GLY A 314 -13.02 4.32 21.89
N GLN A 315 -11.74 3.94 21.84
CA GLN A 315 -10.75 4.25 22.88
C GLN A 315 -10.04 5.62 22.69
N GLY A 316 -10.57 6.49 21.81
CA GLY A 316 -10.05 7.85 21.61
C GLY A 316 -8.80 7.94 20.73
N LEU A 317 -8.45 6.89 19.97
CA LEU A 317 -7.29 6.87 19.07
C LEU A 317 -7.41 7.93 17.97
N ARG A 318 -8.59 8.10 17.37
CA ARG A 318 -8.90 9.19 16.41
C ARG A 318 -8.68 10.58 17.00
N GLU A 319 -9.24 10.85 18.18
CA GLU A 319 -9.11 12.15 18.85
C GLU A 319 -7.67 12.46 19.17
N ARG A 320 -6.88 11.44 19.49
CA ARG A 320 -5.45 11.58 19.56
C ARG A 320 -4.94 11.88 18.15
N MET A 321 -4.87 10.95 17.21
CA MET A 321 -4.23 11.12 15.89
C MET A 321 -4.60 12.38 15.09
N PHE A 322 -5.84 12.85 15.17
CA PHE A 322 -6.38 13.93 14.35
C PHE A 322 -6.68 15.23 15.11
N ALA A 323 -6.47 15.30 16.42
CA ALA A 323 -6.62 16.59 17.11
C ALA A 323 -5.55 17.58 16.63
N PRO A 324 -5.93 18.80 16.23
CA PRO A 324 -4.97 19.88 16.07
C PRO A 324 -4.32 20.12 17.43
N SER A 325 -2.99 20.28 17.46
CA SER A 325 -2.32 20.77 18.66
C SER A 325 -2.93 22.13 18.97
N LYS A 326 -3.57 22.26 20.13
CA LYS A 326 -3.85 23.58 20.70
C LYS A 326 -2.57 24.21 21.19
#